data_AF-A0A167TZG1-F1
#
_entry.id   AF-A0A167TZG1-F1
#
_cell.length_a   1.000
_cell.length_b   1.000
_cell.length_c   1.000
_cell.angle_alpha   90.00
_cell.angle_beta   90.00
_cell.angle_gamma   90.00
#
_symmetry.space_group_name_H-M   'P 1'
#
loop_
_entity.id
_entity.type
_entity.pdbx_description
1 polymer ?
#
loop_
_entity_poly.entity_id
_entity_poly.type
_entity_poly.pdbx_seq_one_letter_code
_entity_poly.pdbx_strand_id
1 'polypeptide(L)'
;MTLVDSQLAEAIWPTTFSLGSVQISLSQATIIFDEFFAYLHPQCPLFLYRREPILSHSQDVFLFWSIICVASRKPALDPVARVILEGVSYRALADEVKKAVANFGIEPPRTVSMVQGLLLLCEWPLPASSQRDDRIAHYSSMAIQAGHQMGFHRPHYAHEYSSWFTEQPPRPESTAGQERTLAWIYCHINGYSIASIHGLPSLVRDDYVTVEVSSATPGNTPSWLAGIPQKAIETLRIARLDDRVAQALGDSNRSPSGQLPGPSTTSLFNVFSSELNELERNITSRDP
;
A
#
# COMPACT_ATOMS: atom_id res chain seq x y z
N MET A 1 10.82 -6.81 46.50
CA MET A 1 10.60 -6.53 45.07
C MET A 1 11.20 -7.70 44.30
N THR A 2 10.46 -8.80 44.31
CA THR A 2 10.91 -10.16 43.98
C THR A 2 10.69 -10.44 42.50
N LEU A 3 11.55 -11.28 41.91
CA LEU A 3 11.55 -11.78 40.52
C LEU A 3 10.18 -12.09 39.88
N VAL A 4 9.13 -12.25 40.68
CA VAL A 4 7.75 -12.50 40.28
C VAL A 4 7.13 -11.27 39.58
N ASP A 5 7.46 -10.04 39.98
CA ASP A 5 6.91 -8.83 39.34
C ASP A 5 7.51 -8.60 37.95
N SER A 6 8.79 -8.94 37.74
CA SER A 6 9.43 -8.92 36.41
C SER A 6 8.91 -10.04 35.50
N GLN A 7 8.63 -11.23 36.03
CA GLN A 7 8.04 -12.34 35.28
C GLN A 7 6.56 -12.09 34.94
N LEU A 8 5.81 -11.39 35.80
CA LEU A 8 4.43 -10.97 35.51
C LEU A 8 4.38 -9.81 34.51
N ALA A 9 5.37 -8.90 34.50
CA ALA A 9 5.49 -7.88 33.47
C ALA A 9 5.86 -8.49 32.10
N GLU A 10 6.72 -9.52 32.06
CA GLU A 10 6.99 -10.33 30.87
C GLU A 10 5.76 -11.12 30.38
N ALA A 11 4.79 -11.41 31.26
CA ALA A 11 3.61 -12.20 30.92
C ALA A 11 2.53 -11.43 30.14
N ILE A 12 2.61 -10.09 30.05
CA ILE A 12 1.58 -9.27 29.40
C ILE A 12 2.02 -8.80 28.01
N TRP A 13 3.32 -8.63 27.77
CA TRP A 13 3.83 -8.10 26.50
C TRP A 13 5.06 -8.86 26.01
N PRO A 14 5.11 -9.25 24.72
CA PRO A 14 6.25 -9.95 24.16
C PRO A 14 7.51 -9.06 24.23
N THR A 15 8.57 -9.60 24.84
CA THR A 15 9.88 -8.95 24.90
C THR A 15 10.67 -9.15 23.61
N THR A 16 10.32 -10.19 22.84
CA THR A 16 10.92 -10.55 21.55
C THR A 16 9.85 -11.00 20.56
N PHE A 17 10.10 -10.74 19.28
CA PHE A 17 9.27 -11.16 18.16
C PHE A 17 10.08 -12.07 17.25
N SER A 18 9.43 -13.07 16.65
CA SER A 18 10.10 -14.00 15.73
C SER A 18 9.34 -14.22 14.42
N LEU A 19 10.09 -14.37 13.34
CA LEU A 19 9.60 -14.79 12.02
C LEU A 19 10.64 -15.74 11.41
N GLY A 20 10.33 -17.03 11.39
CA GLY A 20 11.28 -18.06 10.95
C GLY A 20 12.59 -17.99 11.74
N SER A 21 13.71 -17.75 11.05
CA SER A 21 15.03 -17.62 11.69
C SER A 21 15.35 -16.21 12.20
N VAL A 22 14.48 -15.23 11.99
CA VAL A 22 14.71 -13.84 12.40
C VAL A 22 14.08 -13.59 13.77
N GLN A 23 14.83 -12.93 14.65
CA GLN A 23 14.35 -12.47 15.95
C GLN A 23 14.72 -11.00 16.14
N ILE A 24 13.78 -10.24 16.71
CA ILE A 24 14.00 -8.85 17.10
C ILE A 24 13.44 -8.62 18.51
N SER A 25 14.09 -7.77 19.30
CA SER A 25 13.55 -7.31 20.58
C SER A 25 12.45 -6.27 20.40
N LEU A 26 11.66 -6.04 21.45
CA LEU A 26 10.71 -4.94 21.48
C LEU A 26 11.39 -3.58 21.26
N SER A 27 12.56 -3.34 21.85
CA SER A 27 13.29 -2.09 21.66
C SER A 27 13.70 -1.87 20.20
N GLN A 28 14.16 -2.92 19.51
CA GLN A 28 14.45 -2.86 18.08
C GLN A 28 13.18 -2.56 17.28
N ALA A 29 12.08 -3.27 17.56
CA ALA A 29 10.81 -3.07 16.87
C ALA A 29 10.30 -1.62 17.02
N THR A 30 10.34 -1.05 18.23
CA THR A 30 9.94 0.35 18.47
C THR A 30 10.76 1.32 17.62
N ILE A 31 12.09 1.20 17.62
CA ILE A 31 12.95 2.13 16.89
C ILE A 31 12.73 2.02 15.38
N ILE A 32 12.50 0.82 14.86
CA ILE A 32 12.21 0.60 13.44
C ILE A 32 10.84 1.17 13.05
N PHE A 33 9.83 1.04 13.91
CA PHE A 33 8.52 1.67 13.70
C PHE A 33 8.64 3.20 13.72
N ASP A 34 9.46 3.76 14.61
CA ASP A 34 9.71 5.20 14.68
C ASP A 34 10.34 5.70 13.37
N GLU A 35 11.36 5.00 12.86
CA GLU A 35 11.98 5.30 11.56
C GLU A 35 10.96 5.23 10.42
N PHE A 36 10.12 4.18 10.39
CA PHE A 36 9.08 4.03 9.38
C PHE A 36 8.13 5.22 9.36
N PHE A 37 7.57 5.59 10.51
CA PHE A 37 6.59 6.67 10.60
C PHE A 37 7.20 8.06 10.47
N ALA A 38 8.48 8.23 10.79
CA ALA A 38 9.18 9.50 10.62
C ALA A 38 9.60 9.76 9.17
N TYR A 39 10.05 8.73 8.44
CA TYR A 39 10.74 8.93 7.16
C TYR A 39 10.08 8.27 5.96
N LEU A 40 9.42 7.12 6.12
CA LEU A 40 8.84 6.36 4.99
C LEU A 40 7.34 6.67 4.82
N HIS A 41 6.57 6.62 5.90
CA HIS A 41 5.12 6.88 5.85
C HIS A 41 4.76 8.27 5.28
N PRO A 42 5.48 9.37 5.56
CA PRO A 42 5.19 10.65 4.91
C PRO A 42 5.39 10.64 3.38
N GLN A 43 6.20 9.72 2.86
CA GLN A 43 6.41 9.56 1.41
C GLN A 43 5.21 8.86 0.76
N CYS A 44 4.65 7.85 1.44
CA CYS A 44 3.49 7.08 1.00
C CYS A 44 2.55 6.82 2.20
N PRO A 45 1.63 7.76 2.52
CA PRO A 45 0.80 7.70 3.72
C PRO A 45 -0.30 6.62 3.61
N LEU A 46 0.07 5.37 3.88
CA LEU A 46 -0.79 4.17 3.81
C LEU A 46 -1.67 3.90 5.04
N PHE A 47 -1.46 4.68 6.11
CA PHE A 47 -2.18 4.58 7.38
C PHE A 47 -2.70 5.95 7.81
N LEU A 48 -3.89 6.01 8.40
CA LEU A 48 -4.44 7.24 8.97
C LEU A 48 -3.83 7.57 10.34
N TYR A 49 -3.38 6.53 11.05
CA TYR A 49 -2.81 6.66 12.39
C TYR A 49 -1.51 5.88 12.49
N ARG A 50 -0.62 6.38 13.35
CA ARG A 50 0.59 5.68 13.74
C ARG A 50 0.22 4.33 14.36
N ARG A 51 0.96 3.30 13.98
CA ARG A 51 0.81 1.93 14.49
C ARG A 51 1.85 1.69 15.58
N GLU A 52 1.45 0.99 16.64
CA GLU A 52 2.34 0.63 17.74
C GLU A 52 2.83 -0.82 17.57
N PRO A 53 4.12 -1.13 17.80
CA PRO A 53 4.70 -2.44 17.46
C PRO A 53 3.95 -3.62 18.08
N ILE A 54 3.66 -3.53 19.39
CA ILE A 54 3.02 -4.60 20.16
C ILE A 54 1.61 -4.89 19.65
N LEU A 55 0.80 -3.83 19.50
CA LEU A 55 -0.57 -3.95 19.00
C LEU A 55 -0.60 -4.41 17.55
N SER A 56 0.35 -3.94 16.74
CA SER A 56 0.46 -4.37 15.34
C SER A 56 0.75 -5.85 15.24
N HIS A 57 1.71 -6.36 16.03
CA HIS A 57 2.04 -7.79 16.03
C HIS A 57 0.88 -8.65 16.55
N SER A 58 0.16 -8.21 17.59
CA SER A 58 -0.95 -8.99 18.14
C SER A 58 -2.19 -9.01 17.23
N GLN A 59 -2.40 -7.95 16.45
CA GLN A 59 -3.53 -7.85 15.52
C GLN A 59 -3.24 -8.48 14.16
N ASP A 60 -2.06 -8.21 13.58
CA ASP A 60 -1.67 -8.71 12.26
C ASP A 60 -0.15 -8.86 12.17
N VAL A 61 0.31 -10.11 12.35
CA VAL A 61 1.72 -10.50 12.31
C VAL A 61 2.37 -10.13 10.96
N PHE A 62 1.64 -10.27 9.85
CA PHE A 62 2.19 -9.99 8.53
C PHE A 62 2.42 -8.50 8.30
N LEU A 63 1.47 -7.65 8.68
CA LEU A 63 1.63 -6.21 8.59
C LEU A 63 2.80 -5.72 9.45
N PHE A 64 2.91 -6.23 10.69
CA PHE A 64 4.03 -5.93 11.57
C PHE A 64 5.37 -6.22 10.90
N TRP A 65 5.55 -7.44 10.38
CA TRP A 65 6.82 -7.81 9.73
C TRP A 65 7.06 -7.10 8.41
N SER A 66 5.99 -6.71 7.69
CA SER A 66 6.10 -5.88 6.48
C SER A 66 6.67 -4.50 6.81
N ILE A 67 6.18 -3.84 7.87
CA ILE A 67 6.72 -2.55 8.35
C ILE A 67 8.18 -2.71 8.76
N ILE A 68 8.50 -3.71 9.59
CA ILE A 68 9.88 -3.98 10.04
C ILE A 68 10.80 -4.19 8.83
N CYS A 69 10.38 -5.02 7.87
CA CYS A 69 11.19 -5.33 6.69
C CYS A 69 11.43 -4.10 5.82
N VAL A 70 10.40 -3.30 5.56
CA VAL A 70 10.51 -2.10 4.72
C VAL A 70 11.39 -1.03 5.37
N ALA A 71 11.26 -0.79 6.67
CA ALA A 71 12.09 0.18 7.38
C ALA A 71 13.54 -0.33 7.61
N SER A 72 13.78 -1.64 7.54
CA SER A 72 15.13 -2.22 7.69
C SER A 72 16.03 -2.09 6.44
N ARG A 73 15.57 -1.39 5.39
CA ARG A 73 16.27 -1.27 4.09
C ARG A 73 17.50 -0.37 4.15
N LYS A 74 18.54 -0.69 3.36
CA LYS A 74 19.89 -0.10 3.49
C LYS A 74 20.10 1.39 3.15
N PRO A 75 19.25 2.12 2.40
CA PRO A 75 19.35 3.58 2.37
C PRO A 75 18.43 4.29 3.38
N ALA A 76 17.60 3.55 4.15
CA ALA A 76 16.49 4.09 4.92
C ALA A 76 16.73 4.21 6.43
N LEU A 77 17.93 3.85 6.92
CA LEU A 77 18.22 3.81 8.36
C LEU A 77 19.29 4.83 8.74
N ASP A 78 18.95 5.69 9.68
CA ASP A 78 19.90 6.48 10.46
C ASP A 78 21.07 5.59 10.98
N PRO A 79 22.33 6.06 10.98
CA PRO A 79 23.47 5.27 11.48
C PRO A 79 23.26 4.68 12.89
N VAL A 80 22.49 5.33 13.78
CA VAL A 80 22.16 4.79 15.10
C VAL A 80 21.17 3.62 14.98
N ALA A 81 20.12 3.77 14.16
CA ALA A 81 19.17 2.69 13.88
C ALA A 81 19.87 1.47 13.23
N ARG A 82 20.94 1.69 12.45
CA ARG A 82 21.75 0.61 11.86
C ARG A 82 22.53 -0.20 12.91
N VAL A 83 23.12 0.46 13.91
CA VAL A 83 23.79 -0.22 15.03
C VAL A 83 22.77 -1.05 15.82
N ILE A 84 21.55 -0.56 15.98
CA ILE A 84 20.48 -1.26 16.69
C ILE A 84 20.00 -2.51 15.93
N LEU A 85 20.07 -2.50 14.60
CA LEU A 85 19.80 -3.65 13.74
C LEU A 85 20.99 -4.63 13.62
N GLU A 86 22.08 -4.43 14.36
CA GLU A 86 23.17 -5.41 14.41
C GLU A 86 22.63 -6.79 14.79
N GLY A 87 22.97 -7.79 13.97
CA GLY A 87 22.47 -9.16 14.11
C GLY A 87 21.19 -9.49 13.33
N VAL A 88 20.44 -8.50 12.84
CA VAL A 88 19.24 -8.72 12.02
C VAL A 88 19.62 -8.77 10.53
N SER A 89 19.64 -9.97 9.95
CA SER A 89 19.90 -10.13 8.52
C SER A 89 18.71 -9.67 7.68
N TYR A 90 18.81 -8.49 7.06
CA TYR A 90 17.77 -7.98 6.14
C TYR A 90 17.40 -8.98 5.04
N ARG A 91 18.38 -9.73 4.51
CA ARG A 91 18.12 -10.76 3.49
C ARG A 91 17.29 -11.91 4.05
N ALA A 92 17.63 -12.41 5.24
CA ALA A 92 16.85 -13.45 5.89
C ALA A 92 15.43 -12.97 6.21
N LEU A 93 15.29 -11.74 6.69
CA LEU A 93 13.99 -11.12 6.95
C LEU A 93 13.14 -11.02 5.68
N ALA A 94 13.71 -10.52 4.58
CA ALA A 94 13.01 -10.43 3.31
C ALA A 94 12.58 -11.82 2.80
N ASP A 95 13.42 -12.84 2.94
CA ASP A 95 13.10 -14.22 2.56
C ASP A 95 11.96 -14.80 3.41
N GLU A 96 11.93 -14.53 4.72
CA GLU A 96 10.83 -14.97 5.59
C GLU A 96 9.51 -14.24 5.29
N VAL A 97 9.55 -12.94 4.98
CA VAL A 97 8.36 -12.20 4.53
C VAL A 97 7.84 -12.73 3.19
N LYS A 98 8.72 -13.05 2.23
CA LYS A 98 8.34 -13.71 0.97
C LYS A 98 7.64 -15.05 1.21
N LYS A 99 8.14 -15.87 2.16
CA LYS A 99 7.50 -17.13 2.55
C LYS A 99 6.13 -16.91 3.19
N ALA A 100 5.99 -15.90 4.04
CA ALA A 100 4.70 -15.55 4.64
C ALA A 100 3.66 -15.20 3.57
N VAL A 101 4.02 -14.41 2.56
CA VAL A 101 3.11 -14.13 1.43
C VAL A 101 2.79 -15.39 0.63
N ALA A 102 3.76 -16.27 0.40
CA ALA A 102 3.53 -17.53 -0.32
C ALA A 102 2.48 -18.41 0.38
N ASN A 103 2.43 -18.41 1.72
CA ASN A 103 1.44 -19.15 2.49
C ASN A 103 0.00 -18.65 2.29
N PHE A 104 -0.19 -17.40 1.86
CA PHE A 104 -1.53 -16.87 1.55
C PHE A 104 -2.18 -17.57 0.35
N GLY A 105 -1.39 -18.28 -0.48
CA GLY A 105 -1.94 -19.14 -1.53
C GLY A 105 -2.72 -20.35 -0.99
N ILE A 106 -2.48 -20.76 0.26
CA ILE A 106 -3.19 -21.86 0.92
C ILE A 106 -4.42 -21.32 1.63
N GLU A 107 -4.23 -20.31 2.48
CA GLU A 107 -5.27 -19.67 3.25
C GLU A 107 -5.10 -18.14 3.16
N PRO A 108 -5.79 -17.47 2.23
CA PRO A 108 -5.62 -16.04 2.03
C PRO A 108 -6.27 -15.27 3.19
N PRO A 109 -5.49 -14.49 3.97
CA PRO A 109 -6.07 -13.58 4.94
C PRO A 109 -6.91 -12.54 4.18
N ARG A 110 -8.03 -12.13 4.76
CA ARG A 110 -8.90 -11.11 4.15
C ARG A 110 -9.08 -9.95 5.13
N THR A 111 -7.97 -9.34 5.47
CA THR A 111 -7.89 -8.20 6.39
C THR A 111 -7.36 -6.98 5.66
N VAL A 112 -7.74 -5.79 6.14
CA VAL A 112 -7.20 -4.52 5.62
C VAL A 112 -5.68 -4.48 5.83
N SER A 113 -5.23 -4.99 6.98
CA SER A 113 -3.82 -5.07 7.36
C SER A 113 -2.99 -5.94 6.41
N MET A 114 -3.55 -7.05 5.91
CA MET A 114 -2.90 -7.85 4.86
C MET A 114 -2.72 -7.02 3.57
N VAL A 115 -3.77 -6.34 3.12
CA VAL A 115 -3.72 -5.48 1.92
C VAL A 115 -2.67 -4.39 2.12
N GLN A 116 -2.66 -3.71 3.27
CA GLN A 116 -1.66 -2.70 3.62
C GLN A 116 -0.24 -3.26 3.61
N GLY A 117 -0.02 -4.45 4.17
CA GLY A 117 1.28 -5.12 4.15
C GLY A 117 1.77 -5.39 2.72
N LEU A 118 0.91 -5.92 1.85
CA LEU A 118 1.25 -6.13 0.43
C LEU A 118 1.56 -4.81 -0.29
N LEU A 119 0.82 -3.74 0.00
CA LEU A 119 1.05 -2.41 -0.59
C LEU A 119 2.40 -1.82 -0.15
N LEU A 120 2.79 -1.99 1.12
CA LEU A 120 4.13 -1.62 1.60
C LEU A 120 5.21 -2.35 0.80
N LEU A 121 5.02 -3.64 0.54
CA LEU A 121 5.98 -4.44 -0.23
C LEU A 121 6.01 -4.07 -1.72
N CYS A 122 4.94 -3.46 -2.26
CA CYS A 122 4.92 -2.91 -3.61
C CYS A 122 5.69 -1.59 -3.69
N GLU A 123 5.46 -0.69 -2.72
CA GLU A 123 6.11 0.63 -2.65
C GLU A 123 7.61 0.51 -2.36
N TRP A 124 7.99 -0.45 -1.52
CA TRP A 124 9.39 -0.72 -1.16
C TRP A 124 9.78 -2.19 -1.47
N PRO A 125 10.03 -2.52 -2.75
CA PRO A 125 10.20 -3.89 -3.21
C PRO A 125 11.34 -4.67 -2.57
N LEU A 126 11.06 -5.86 -2.08
CA LEU A 126 12.05 -6.77 -1.48
C LEU A 126 13.18 -7.11 -2.47
N PRO A 127 14.38 -7.52 -1.99
CA PRO A 127 15.50 -7.84 -2.87
C PRO A 127 15.13 -8.97 -3.84
N ALA A 128 15.37 -8.74 -5.13
CA ALA A 128 15.19 -9.72 -6.19
C ALA A 128 16.53 -9.95 -6.91
N SER A 129 16.88 -11.22 -7.10
CA SER A 129 18.11 -11.63 -7.81
C SER A 129 17.93 -11.73 -9.33
N SER A 130 16.67 -11.72 -9.80
CA SER A 130 16.29 -11.76 -11.21
C SER A 130 14.86 -11.23 -11.38
N GLN A 131 14.45 -10.93 -12.61
CA GLN A 131 13.04 -10.57 -12.90
C GLN A 131 12.04 -11.66 -12.47
N ARG A 132 12.43 -12.94 -12.47
CA ARG A 132 11.56 -14.04 -12.01
C ARG A 132 11.38 -14.07 -10.48
N ASP A 133 12.31 -13.48 -9.75
CA ASP A 133 12.28 -13.34 -8.30
C ASP A 133 11.61 -12.03 -7.86
N ASP A 134 11.34 -11.12 -8.80
CA ASP A 134 10.51 -9.95 -8.55
C ASP A 134 9.05 -10.38 -8.37
N ARG A 135 8.44 -9.90 -7.30
CA ARG A 135 7.07 -10.25 -6.88
C ARG A 135 6.16 -9.05 -6.76
N ILE A 136 6.61 -7.83 -7.12
CA ILE A 136 5.82 -6.61 -6.95
C ILE A 136 4.45 -6.74 -7.63
N ALA A 137 4.41 -7.16 -8.89
CA ALA A 137 3.16 -7.35 -9.63
C ALA A 137 2.26 -8.42 -8.99
N HIS A 138 2.86 -9.48 -8.41
CA HIS A 138 2.12 -10.51 -7.70
C HIS A 138 1.48 -9.97 -6.41
N TYR A 139 2.23 -9.21 -5.62
CA TYR A 139 1.73 -8.58 -4.39
C TYR A 139 0.61 -7.58 -4.68
N SER A 140 0.78 -6.75 -5.72
CA SER A 140 -0.26 -5.82 -6.19
C SER A 140 -1.53 -6.57 -6.61
N SER A 141 -1.39 -7.64 -7.40
CA SER A 141 -2.52 -8.47 -7.83
C SER A 141 -3.30 -9.04 -6.64
N MET A 142 -2.59 -9.58 -5.65
CA MET A 142 -3.20 -10.14 -4.44
C MET A 142 -3.91 -9.06 -3.61
N ALA A 143 -3.31 -7.88 -3.46
CA ALA A 143 -3.90 -6.76 -2.74
C ALA A 143 -5.20 -6.27 -3.41
N ILE A 144 -5.18 -6.12 -4.75
CA ILE A 144 -6.34 -5.74 -5.56
C ILE A 144 -7.45 -6.80 -5.43
N GLN A 145 -7.10 -8.07 -5.61
CA GLN A 145 -8.05 -9.17 -5.51
C GLN A 145 -8.72 -9.23 -4.13
N ALA A 146 -7.93 -9.10 -3.06
CA ALA A 146 -8.46 -9.08 -1.70
C ALA A 146 -9.37 -7.88 -1.46
N GLY A 147 -8.98 -6.68 -1.93
CA GLY A 147 -9.81 -5.48 -1.85
C GLY A 147 -11.18 -5.66 -2.53
N HIS A 148 -11.21 -6.26 -3.73
CA HIS A 148 -12.47 -6.59 -4.40
C HIS A 148 -13.33 -7.59 -3.62
N GLN A 149 -12.72 -8.66 -3.10
CA GLN A 149 -13.44 -9.65 -2.28
C GLN A 149 -13.97 -9.05 -0.97
N MET A 150 -13.36 -7.97 -0.48
CA MET A 150 -13.78 -7.24 0.71
C MET A 150 -14.70 -6.04 0.42
N GLY A 151 -15.03 -5.79 -0.85
CA GLY A 151 -15.93 -4.71 -1.26
C GLY A 151 -15.31 -3.31 -1.17
N PHE A 152 -13.99 -3.17 -1.23
CA PHE A 152 -13.30 -1.86 -1.11
C PHE A 152 -13.69 -0.88 -2.22
N HIS A 153 -14.02 -1.38 -3.41
CA HIS A 153 -14.50 -0.62 -4.56
C HIS A 153 -15.92 -0.06 -4.39
N ARG A 154 -16.65 -0.49 -3.36
CA ARG A 154 -18.03 -0.07 -3.06
C ARG A 154 -18.19 0.14 -1.55
N PRO A 155 -17.57 1.17 -0.95
CA PRO A 155 -17.55 1.34 0.51
C PRO A 155 -18.95 1.35 1.13
N HIS A 156 -19.93 2.00 0.48
CA HIS A 156 -21.32 2.04 0.94
C HIS A 156 -22.09 0.71 0.80
N TYR A 157 -21.58 -0.23 0.00
CA TYR A 157 -22.18 -1.54 -0.29
C TYR A 157 -21.23 -2.70 0.01
N ALA A 158 -20.25 -2.50 0.91
CA ALA A 158 -19.26 -3.52 1.23
C ALA A 158 -19.89 -4.82 1.78
N HIS A 159 -21.11 -4.75 2.32
CA HIS A 159 -21.87 -5.89 2.84
C HIS A 159 -22.31 -6.87 1.73
N GLU A 160 -22.41 -6.42 0.47
CA GLU A 160 -22.69 -7.32 -0.67
C GLU A 160 -21.52 -8.28 -0.94
N TYR A 161 -20.34 -7.93 -0.46
CA TYR A 161 -19.11 -8.71 -0.61
C TYR A 161 -18.76 -9.46 0.68
N SER A 162 -19.62 -9.40 1.71
CA SER A 162 -19.33 -9.97 3.02
C SER A 162 -19.85 -11.38 3.26
N SER A 163 -20.26 -12.10 2.21
CA SER A 163 -20.75 -13.48 2.33
C SER A 163 -19.72 -14.44 2.93
N TRP A 164 -18.44 -14.04 2.97
CA TRP A 164 -17.34 -14.79 3.58
C TRP A 164 -16.88 -14.26 4.95
N PHE A 165 -17.48 -13.19 5.49
CA PHE A 165 -17.10 -12.62 6.79
C PHE A 165 -18.19 -12.85 7.84
N THR A 166 -17.77 -13.19 9.06
CA THR A 166 -18.64 -13.27 10.24
C THR A 166 -18.99 -11.88 10.79
N GLU A 167 -18.19 -10.86 10.46
CA GLU A 167 -18.34 -9.50 10.96
C GLU A 167 -18.90 -8.55 9.89
N GLN A 168 -19.75 -7.62 10.33
CA GLN A 168 -20.25 -6.56 9.44
C GLN A 168 -19.11 -5.63 9.02
N PRO A 169 -19.06 -5.20 7.75
CA PRO A 169 -18.08 -4.22 7.32
C PRO A 169 -18.26 -2.89 8.07
N PRO A 170 -17.16 -2.18 8.38
CA PRO A 170 -17.21 -0.89 9.03
C PRO A 170 -17.90 0.13 8.13
N ARG A 171 -18.55 1.12 8.74
CA ARG A 171 -19.14 2.25 8.01
C ARG A 171 -18.05 3.04 7.28
N PRO A 172 -18.29 3.54 6.05
CA PRO A 172 -17.31 4.31 5.28
C PRO A 172 -16.72 5.51 6.02
N GLU A 173 -17.54 6.20 6.82
CA GLU A 173 -17.16 7.39 7.57
C GLU A 173 -16.36 7.09 8.84
N SER A 174 -16.35 5.83 9.28
CA SER A 174 -15.54 5.43 10.43
C SER A 174 -14.05 5.37 10.06
N THR A 175 -13.17 5.53 11.04
CA THR A 175 -11.73 5.32 10.88
C THR A 175 -11.38 4.03 10.13
N ALA A 176 -12.01 2.91 10.50
CA ALA A 176 -11.76 1.62 9.84
C ALA A 176 -12.27 1.58 8.39
N GLY A 177 -13.37 2.29 8.08
CA GLY A 177 -13.86 2.45 6.71
C GLY A 177 -12.92 3.30 5.86
N GLN A 178 -12.43 4.40 6.42
CA GLN A 178 -11.48 5.28 5.73
C GLN A 178 -10.12 4.62 5.50
N GLU A 179 -9.63 3.77 6.43
CA GLU A 179 -8.44 2.95 6.22
C GLU A 179 -8.61 1.96 5.04
N ARG A 180 -9.81 1.38 4.87
CA ARG A 180 -10.13 0.55 3.70
C ARG A 180 -10.09 1.36 2.42
N THR A 181 -10.71 2.54 2.41
CA THR A 181 -10.69 3.46 1.27
C THR A 181 -9.26 3.87 0.92
N LEU A 182 -8.44 4.20 1.92
CA LEU A 182 -7.04 4.57 1.72
C LEU A 182 -6.23 3.42 1.11
N ALA A 183 -6.36 2.21 1.66
CA ALA A 183 -5.73 1.02 1.09
C ALA A 183 -6.17 0.79 -0.37
N TRP A 184 -7.45 1.01 -0.68
CA TRP A 184 -7.99 0.85 -2.03
C TRP A 184 -7.45 1.89 -3.03
N ILE A 185 -7.27 3.13 -2.59
CA ILE A 185 -6.59 4.18 -3.37
C ILE A 185 -5.17 3.73 -3.73
N TYR A 186 -4.44 3.17 -2.76
CA TYR A 186 -3.09 2.68 -3.00
C TYR A 186 -3.01 1.40 -3.83
N CYS A 187 -4.02 0.52 -3.76
CA CYS A 187 -4.16 -0.59 -4.72
C CYS A 187 -4.18 -0.07 -6.16
N HIS A 188 -4.89 1.04 -6.40
CA HIS A 188 -4.94 1.66 -7.72
C HIS A 188 -3.64 2.36 -8.12
N ILE A 189 -3.09 3.20 -7.22
CA ILE A 189 -1.81 3.88 -7.47
C ILE A 189 -0.72 2.88 -7.86
N ASN A 190 -0.56 1.82 -7.06
CA ASN A 190 0.43 0.79 -7.32
C ASN A 190 0.09 -0.01 -8.57
N GLY A 191 -1.19 -0.40 -8.75
CA GLY A 191 -1.64 -1.15 -9.92
C GLY A 191 -1.32 -0.45 -11.24
N TYR A 192 -1.68 0.84 -11.35
CA TYR A 192 -1.37 1.66 -12.52
C TYR A 192 0.13 1.84 -12.72
N SER A 193 0.86 2.19 -11.65
CA SER A 193 2.30 2.47 -11.74
C SER A 193 3.10 1.22 -12.14
N ILE A 194 2.79 0.07 -11.54
CA ILE A 194 3.46 -1.20 -11.84
C ILE A 194 3.19 -1.61 -13.29
N ALA A 195 1.94 -1.48 -13.76
CA ALA A 195 1.56 -1.76 -15.13
C ALA A 195 2.36 -0.90 -16.12
N SER A 196 2.41 0.42 -15.87
CA SER A 196 3.17 1.39 -16.65
C SER A 196 4.67 1.05 -16.69
N ILE A 197 5.30 0.81 -15.53
CA ILE A 197 6.74 0.48 -15.41
C ILE A 197 7.10 -0.80 -16.17
N HIS A 198 6.24 -1.82 -16.15
CA HIS A 198 6.50 -3.10 -16.79
C HIS A 198 6.01 -3.18 -18.24
N GLY A 199 5.34 -2.14 -18.75
CA GLY A 199 4.71 -2.16 -20.07
C GLY A 199 3.59 -3.22 -20.18
N LEU A 200 2.85 -3.44 -19.10
CA LEU A 200 1.75 -4.38 -19.01
C LEU A 200 0.41 -3.62 -18.88
N PRO A 201 -0.74 -4.22 -19.26
CA PRO A 201 -2.04 -3.65 -18.94
C PRO A 201 -2.30 -3.61 -17.43
N SER A 202 -2.98 -2.58 -16.95
CA SER A 202 -3.40 -2.49 -15.56
C SER A 202 -4.39 -3.60 -15.19
N LEU A 203 -4.23 -4.16 -13.99
CA LEU A 203 -5.15 -5.16 -13.41
C LEU A 203 -6.39 -4.54 -12.78
N VAL A 204 -6.41 -3.22 -12.63
CA VAL A 204 -7.52 -2.45 -12.10
C VAL A 204 -8.03 -1.47 -13.15
N ARG A 205 -9.29 -1.08 -12.98
CA ARG A 205 -9.93 -0.03 -13.77
C ARG A 205 -10.56 0.95 -12.82
N ASP A 206 -10.75 2.17 -13.30
CA ASP A 206 -11.46 3.18 -12.54
C ASP A 206 -12.84 2.69 -12.08
N ASP A 207 -13.14 3.02 -10.84
CA ASP A 207 -14.37 2.64 -10.17
C ASP A 207 -15.00 3.84 -9.46
N TYR A 208 -16.08 3.58 -8.73
CA TYR A 208 -16.77 4.61 -7.97
C TYR A 208 -15.82 5.38 -7.02
N VAL A 209 -14.92 4.69 -6.33
CA VAL A 209 -14.01 5.31 -5.37
C VAL A 209 -12.98 6.17 -6.11
N THR A 210 -12.33 5.64 -7.15
CA THR A 210 -11.27 6.39 -7.83
C THR A 210 -11.80 7.65 -8.51
N VAL A 211 -12.99 7.57 -9.10
CA VAL A 211 -13.68 8.71 -9.72
C VAL A 211 -14.05 9.76 -8.66
N GLU A 212 -14.72 9.35 -7.58
CA GLU A 212 -15.19 10.28 -6.53
C GLU A 212 -14.01 10.98 -5.85
N VAL A 213 -12.99 10.22 -5.45
CA VAL A 213 -11.76 10.74 -4.81
C VAL A 213 -11.08 11.76 -5.71
N SER A 214 -10.97 11.46 -7.01
CA SER A 214 -10.31 12.37 -7.95
C SER A 214 -11.12 13.62 -8.23
N SER A 215 -12.45 13.58 -8.12
CA SER A 215 -13.31 14.76 -8.23
C SER A 215 -13.39 15.61 -6.96
N ALA A 216 -12.89 15.12 -5.82
CA ALA A 216 -13.01 15.80 -4.55
C ALA A 216 -12.30 17.18 -4.57
N THR A 217 -13.05 18.23 -4.25
CA THR A 217 -12.56 19.60 -4.13
C THR A 217 -12.64 20.09 -2.69
N PRO A 218 -11.74 21.01 -2.26
CA PRO A 218 -11.83 21.61 -0.94
C PRO A 218 -13.22 22.22 -0.71
N GLY A 219 -13.89 21.83 0.39
CA GLY A 219 -15.22 22.31 0.75
C GLY A 219 -16.40 21.48 0.19
N ASN A 220 -16.16 20.52 -0.71
CA ASN A 220 -17.18 19.59 -1.20
C ASN A 220 -16.71 18.12 -1.13
N THR A 221 -15.82 17.80 -0.19
CA THR A 221 -15.34 16.43 0.03
C THR A 221 -16.39 15.64 0.82
N PRO A 222 -16.85 14.48 0.32
CA PRO A 222 -17.72 13.58 1.08
C PRO A 222 -17.13 13.20 2.46
N SER A 223 -17.99 13.02 3.46
CA SER A 223 -17.57 12.69 4.84
C SER A 223 -16.73 11.42 4.94
N TRP A 224 -17.00 10.42 4.10
CA TRP A 224 -16.24 9.17 4.04
C TRP A 224 -14.84 9.32 3.42
N LEU A 225 -14.52 10.49 2.87
CA LEU A 225 -13.18 10.86 2.38
C LEU A 225 -12.45 11.85 3.30
N ALA A 226 -13.08 12.30 4.40
CA ALA A 226 -12.56 13.39 5.21
C ALA A 226 -11.17 13.13 5.82
N GLY A 227 -10.84 11.88 6.13
CA GLY A 227 -9.53 11.50 6.66
C GLY A 227 -8.48 11.14 5.61
N ILE A 228 -8.84 11.08 4.33
CA ILE A 228 -7.91 10.64 3.28
C ILE A 228 -6.83 11.71 3.07
N PRO A 229 -5.53 11.38 3.19
CA PRO A 229 -4.46 12.34 3.01
C PRO A 229 -4.49 12.96 1.61
N GLN A 230 -4.34 14.29 1.54
CA GLN A 230 -4.35 15.03 0.28
C GLN A 230 -3.31 14.49 -0.72
N LYS A 231 -2.13 14.11 -0.23
CA LYS A 231 -1.08 13.47 -1.02
C LYS A 231 -1.55 12.18 -1.71
N ALA A 232 -2.36 11.35 -1.07
CA ALA A 232 -2.89 10.13 -1.68
C ALA A 232 -3.88 10.47 -2.81
N ILE A 233 -4.70 11.51 -2.63
CA ILE A 233 -5.64 12.00 -3.65
C ILE A 233 -4.89 12.50 -4.88
N GLU A 234 -3.85 13.30 -4.69
CA GLU A 234 -3.03 13.86 -5.78
C GLU A 234 -2.26 12.77 -6.50
N THR A 235 -1.64 11.84 -5.76
CA THR A 235 -0.92 10.70 -6.33
C THR A 235 -1.88 9.83 -7.17
N LEU A 236 -3.11 9.61 -6.70
CA LEU A 236 -4.12 8.89 -7.47
C LEU A 236 -4.48 9.61 -8.77
N ARG A 237 -4.66 10.94 -8.75
CA ARG A 237 -4.96 11.72 -9.96
C ARG A 237 -3.84 11.59 -11.00
N ILE A 238 -2.59 11.65 -10.57
CA ILE A 238 -1.42 11.46 -11.45
C ILE A 238 -1.43 10.03 -12.01
N ALA A 239 -1.56 9.02 -11.18
CA ALA A 239 -1.55 7.62 -11.61
C ALA A 239 -2.69 7.29 -12.58
N ARG A 240 -3.89 7.86 -12.37
CA ARG A 240 -5.02 7.72 -13.30
C ARG A 240 -4.77 8.41 -14.65
N LEU A 241 -4.11 9.57 -14.65
CA LEU A 241 -3.75 10.24 -15.90
C LEU A 241 -2.75 9.39 -16.69
N ASP A 242 -1.74 8.82 -16.02
CA ASP A 242 -0.76 7.93 -16.65
C ASP A 242 -1.43 6.69 -17.28
N ASP A 243 -2.31 6.01 -16.55
CA ASP A 243 -3.06 4.85 -17.07
C ASP A 243 -3.95 5.21 -18.26
N ARG A 244 -4.64 6.36 -18.21
CA ARG A 244 -5.47 6.85 -19.34
C ARG A 244 -4.63 7.15 -20.58
N VAL A 245 -3.44 7.71 -20.42
CA VAL A 245 -2.50 7.93 -21.52
C VAL A 245 -2.05 6.59 -22.11
N ALA A 246 -1.66 5.64 -21.26
CA ALA A 246 -1.22 4.31 -21.68
C ALA A 246 -2.30 3.57 -22.49
N GLN A 247 -3.55 3.54 -21.99
CA GLN A 247 -4.68 2.90 -22.67
C GLN A 247 -5.02 3.59 -24.00
N ALA A 248 -5.10 4.92 -24.01
CA ALA A 248 -5.46 5.68 -25.21
C ALA A 248 -4.44 5.50 -26.36
N LEU A 249 -3.16 5.29 -26.01
CA LEU A 249 -2.09 5.04 -26.97
C LEU A 249 -1.90 3.55 -27.29
N GLY A 250 -2.29 2.63 -26.41
CA GLY A 250 -1.98 1.20 -26.47
C GLY A 250 -3.13 0.26 -26.87
N ASP A 251 -4.39 0.72 -26.88
CA ASP A 251 -5.58 -0.12 -27.14
C ASP A 251 -6.21 0.09 -28.53
N SER A 252 -5.38 0.39 -29.53
CA SER A 252 -5.83 0.58 -30.92
C SER A 252 -6.01 -0.74 -31.67
N ASN A 253 -7.21 -0.95 -32.21
CA ASN A 253 -7.47 -2.04 -33.16
C ASN A 253 -6.88 -1.81 -34.58
N ARG A 254 -6.19 -0.68 -34.80
CA ARG A 254 -5.65 -0.27 -36.10
C ARG A 254 -4.21 -0.76 -36.34
N SER A 255 -3.57 -1.32 -35.33
CA SER A 255 -2.21 -1.87 -35.41
C SER A 255 -2.15 -3.24 -34.72
N PRO A 256 -1.42 -4.23 -35.28
CA PRO A 256 -1.15 -5.50 -34.59
C PRO A 256 -0.41 -5.31 -33.26
N SER A 257 0.29 -4.19 -33.05
CA SER A 257 0.95 -3.86 -31.79
C SER A 257 0.02 -3.27 -30.73
N GLY A 258 -1.26 -3.01 -31.06
CA GLY A 258 -2.16 -2.22 -30.22
C GLY A 258 -1.88 -0.72 -30.26
N GLN A 259 -0.71 -0.28 -30.74
CA GLN A 259 -0.35 1.13 -30.70
C GLN A 259 -1.18 1.97 -31.68
N LEU A 260 -1.61 3.14 -31.21
CA LEU A 260 -2.30 4.11 -32.04
C LEU A 260 -1.35 4.66 -33.13
N PRO A 261 -1.78 4.73 -34.41
CA PRO A 261 -0.94 5.27 -35.48
C PRO A 261 -0.50 6.71 -35.22
N GLY A 262 0.75 7.05 -35.54
CA GLY A 262 1.36 8.36 -35.30
C GLY A 262 0.51 9.59 -35.69
N PRO A 263 -0.15 9.63 -36.86
CA PRO A 263 -1.01 10.76 -37.22
C PRO A 263 -2.20 10.98 -36.27
N SER A 264 -2.63 9.94 -35.55
CA SER A 264 -3.76 9.99 -34.60
C SER A 264 -3.33 10.28 -33.17
N THR A 265 -2.02 10.27 -32.85
CA THR A 265 -1.54 10.51 -31.48
C THR A 265 -1.46 12.00 -31.15
N THR A 266 -1.22 12.88 -32.12
CA THR A 266 -1.02 14.33 -31.90
C THR A 266 -2.18 14.99 -31.16
N SER A 267 -3.43 14.69 -31.53
CA SER A 267 -4.60 15.27 -30.86
C SER A 267 -4.72 14.80 -29.41
N LEU A 268 -4.40 13.53 -29.14
CA LEU A 268 -4.43 12.99 -27.78
C LEU A 268 -3.32 13.58 -26.92
N PHE A 269 -2.12 13.75 -27.48
CA PHE A 269 -1.03 14.43 -26.77
C PHE A 269 -1.45 15.84 -26.33
N ASN A 270 -2.07 16.62 -27.20
CA ASN A 270 -2.54 17.97 -26.83
C ASN A 270 -3.57 17.95 -25.69
N VAL A 271 -4.50 16.98 -25.72
CA VAL A 271 -5.50 16.81 -24.65
C VAL A 271 -4.82 16.45 -23.33
N PHE A 272 -3.97 15.42 -23.31
CA PHE A 272 -3.31 14.97 -22.09
C PHE A 272 -2.30 15.98 -21.55
N SER A 273 -1.62 16.73 -22.41
CA SER A 273 -0.77 17.86 -21.98
C SER A 273 -1.60 18.97 -21.32
N SER A 274 -2.80 19.26 -21.83
CA SER A 274 -3.70 20.22 -21.18
C SER A 274 -4.16 19.74 -19.80
N GLU A 275 -4.53 18.46 -19.68
CA GLU A 275 -4.93 17.86 -18.40
C GLU A 275 -3.78 17.84 -17.40
N LEU A 276 -2.55 17.50 -17.84
CA LEU A 276 -1.35 17.54 -17.00
C LEU A 276 -1.08 18.95 -16.48
N ASN A 277 -1.13 19.96 -17.35
CA ASN A 277 -0.95 21.36 -16.95
C ASN A 277 -2.02 21.83 -15.95
N GLU A 278 -3.25 21.32 -16.05
CA GLU A 278 -4.30 21.59 -15.07
C GLU A 278 -4.00 20.92 -13.72
N LEU A 279 -3.56 19.66 -13.75
CA LEU A 279 -3.18 18.92 -12.55
C LEU A 279 -2.00 19.59 -11.83
N GLU A 280 -0.95 20.00 -12.56
CA GLU A 280 0.20 20.72 -12.01
C GLU A 280 -0.18 22.04 -11.36
N ARG A 281 -1.09 22.82 -11.99
CA ARG A 281 -1.62 24.06 -11.40
C ARG A 281 -2.40 23.79 -10.11
N ASN A 282 -3.18 22.71 -10.10
CA ASN A 282 -3.98 22.34 -8.93
C ASN A 282 -3.13 21.83 -7.76
N ILE A 283 -1.98 21.20 -8.02
CA ILE A 283 -1.04 20.76 -6.98
C ILE A 283 -0.23 21.97 -6.48
N THR A 284 0.40 22.73 -7.39
CA THR A 284 1.25 23.88 -7.03
C THR A 284 0.49 24.98 -6.30
N SER A 285 -0.80 25.20 -6.62
CA SER A 285 -1.63 26.19 -5.90
C SER A 285 -1.97 25.79 -4.46
N ARG A 286 -1.67 24.55 -4.05
CA ARG A 286 -1.96 24.00 -2.72
C ARG A 286 -0.72 23.87 -1.83
N ASP A 287 0.49 23.99 -2.38
CA ASP A 287 1.73 24.08 -1.62
C ASP A 287 1.98 25.55 -1.20
N PRO A 288 2.01 25.86 0.12
CA PRO A 288 2.34 27.20 0.62
C PRO A 288 3.83 27.57 0.48
#